data_AF-A0A6A5XWE1-F1
#
_entry.id   AF-A0A6A5XWE1-F1
#
_cell.length_a   1.000
_cell.length_b   1.000
_cell.length_c   1.000
_cell.angle_alpha   90.00
_cell.angle_beta   90.00
_cell.angle_gamma   90.00
#
_symmetry.space_group_name_H-M   'P 1'
#
loop_
_entity.id
_entity.type
_entity.pdbx_description
1 polymer ?
#
loop_
_entity_poly.entity_id
_entity_poly.type
_entity_poly.pdbx_seq_one_letter_code
_entity_poly.pdbx_strand_id
1 'polypeptide(L)'
;MDPLSIPASIAGVTMATLKSVQLLVQTIENIREAPVIVLSISNDLRTIQPVLQSLAGAMQNNSSQIVLNEQIQFAVKNCKKGCNAFQLQVEHWMRRSTGDKMFWVDRWKVALFGLERINTFKGQLSAYKATLSVALSTATIITTARQENLMKELRDMMLRQNEVVIREQVVQADAEANEIQSTIEQLTVGTSSKLSLKAQSSAELEHSRQEVFQELGRQQDANNILRELCEEALSQTVHERTGQKIKGVYATNNSSALAGFINTSEQESRIDQDISDVVADNWSLAVAGVVKNIDFKDFAPCAPGRSGI
;
A
#
# COMPACT_ATOMS: atom_id res chain seq x y z
N MET A 1 -1.24 -10.27 27.18
CA MET A 1 -2.16 -9.92 26.08
C MET A 1 -2.60 -11.22 25.44
N ASP A 2 -3.90 -11.48 25.38
CA ASP A 2 -4.41 -12.77 24.93
C ASP A 2 -4.31 -12.90 23.40
N PRO A 3 -3.65 -13.94 22.87
CA PRO A 3 -3.43 -14.13 21.44
C PRO A 3 -4.73 -14.31 20.63
N LEU A 4 -5.86 -14.58 21.29
CA LEU A 4 -7.20 -14.67 20.68
C LEU A 4 -7.93 -13.31 20.60
N SER A 5 -7.48 -12.29 21.35
CA SER A 5 -8.15 -10.99 21.42
C SER A 5 -7.88 -10.13 20.17
N ILE A 6 -6.68 -10.24 19.59
CA ILE A 6 -6.25 -9.43 18.45
C ILE A 6 -6.94 -9.87 17.14
N PRO A 7 -6.99 -11.17 16.77
CA PRO A 7 -7.69 -11.62 15.56
C PRO A 7 -9.20 -11.33 15.62
N ALA A 8 -9.82 -11.54 16.78
CA ALA A 8 -11.25 -11.22 16.99
C ALA A 8 -11.54 -9.72 16.83
N SER A 9 -10.62 -8.85 17.30
CA SER A 9 -10.71 -7.40 17.11
C SER A 9 -10.67 -7.01 15.64
N ILE A 10 -9.74 -7.58 14.86
CA ILE A 10 -9.61 -7.22 13.44
C ILE A 10 -10.78 -7.81 12.63
N ALA A 11 -11.18 -9.06 12.87
CA ALA A 11 -12.36 -9.65 12.22
C ALA A 11 -13.62 -8.82 12.47
N GLY A 12 -13.83 -8.36 13.71
CA GLY A 12 -14.93 -7.45 14.06
C GLY A 12 -14.86 -6.12 13.32
N VAL A 13 -13.66 -5.52 13.22
CA VAL A 13 -13.44 -4.28 12.46
C VAL A 13 -13.65 -4.49 10.95
N THR A 14 -13.23 -5.62 10.39
CA THR A 14 -13.46 -6.00 8.98
C THR A 14 -14.94 -6.17 8.68
N MET A 15 -15.70 -6.84 9.54
CA MET A 15 -17.16 -6.95 9.38
C MET A 15 -17.85 -5.59 9.49
N ALA A 16 -17.45 -4.74 10.44
CA ALA A 16 -17.99 -3.39 10.56
C ALA A 16 -17.67 -2.54 9.31
N THR A 17 -16.50 -2.75 8.71
CA THR A 17 -16.09 -2.08 7.46
C THR A 17 -16.91 -2.57 6.28
N LEU A 18 -17.12 -3.88 6.17
CA LEU A 18 -18.00 -4.46 5.15
C LEU A 18 -19.42 -3.87 5.23
N LYS A 19 -19.95 -3.69 6.44
CA LYS A 19 -21.25 -3.04 6.64
C LYS A 19 -21.26 -1.57 6.22
N SER A 20 -20.21 -0.82 6.53
CA SER A 20 -20.05 0.56 6.07
C SER A 20 -20.00 0.65 4.54
N VAL A 21 -19.23 -0.23 3.89
CA VAL A 21 -19.17 -0.34 2.42
C VAL A 21 -20.53 -0.65 1.82
N GLN A 22 -21.26 -1.64 2.37
CA GLN A 22 -22.60 -2.02 1.91
C GLN A 22 -23.60 -0.87 2.05
N LEU A 23 -23.58 -0.17 3.19
CA LEU A 23 -24.44 0.97 3.44
C LEU A 23 -24.16 2.09 2.44
N LEU A 24 -22.89 2.40 2.18
CA LEU A 24 -22.54 3.43 1.21
C LEU A 24 -22.98 3.07 -0.21
N VAL A 25 -22.80 1.82 -0.64
CA VAL A 25 -23.31 1.32 -1.93
C VAL A 25 -24.82 1.53 -2.05
N GLN A 26 -25.58 1.15 -1.02
CA GLN A 26 -27.03 1.36 -0.99
C GLN A 26 -27.40 2.85 -1.02
N THR A 27 -26.70 3.67 -0.23
CA THR A 27 -26.92 5.12 -0.21
C THR A 27 -26.72 5.73 -1.59
N ILE A 28 -25.65 5.36 -2.30
CA ILE A 28 -25.36 5.85 -3.66
C ILE A 28 -26.41 5.36 -4.67
N GLU A 29 -26.81 4.09 -4.61
CA GLU A 29 -27.77 3.51 -5.55
C GLU A 29 -29.20 4.06 -5.38
N ASN A 30 -29.55 4.48 -4.17
CA ASN A 30 -30.84 5.10 -3.87
C ASN A 30 -30.91 6.59 -4.28
N ILE A 31 -29.82 7.17 -4.79
CA ILE A 31 -29.81 8.53 -5.34
C ILE A 31 -30.51 8.53 -6.70
N ARG A 32 -31.66 9.20 -6.76
CA ARG A 32 -32.37 9.44 -8.03
C ARG A 32 -31.52 10.35 -8.93
N GLU A 33 -31.27 9.91 -10.16
CA GLU A 33 -30.48 10.65 -11.17
C GLU A 33 -29.01 10.88 -10.77
N ALA A 34 -28.39 9.92 -10.05
CA ALA A 34 -26.97 9.98 -9.74
C ALA A 34 -26.10 10.03 -11.02
N PRO A 35 -25.04 10.84 -11.04
CA PRO A 35 -24.13 10.93 -12.17
C PRO A 35 -23.24 9.69 -12.23
N VAL A 36 -22.85 9.36 -13.46
CA VAL A 36 -22.08 8.16 -13.79
C VAL A 36 -20.82 8.02 -12.93
N ILE A 37 -20.11 9.12 -12.64
CA ILE A 37 -18.89 9.07 -11.84
C ILE A 37 -19.14 8.69 -10.37
N VAL A 38 -20.25 9.14 -9.76
CA VAL A 38 -20.62 8.73 -8.39
C VAL A 38 -21.12 7.28 -8.39
N LEU A 39 -21.88 6.88 -9.41
CA LEU A 39 -22.28 5.47 -9.58
C LEU A 39 -21.08 4.54 -9.77
N SER A 40 -20.00 5.02 -10.40
CA SER A 40 -18.77 4.23 -10.56
C SER A 40 -18.11 3.88 -9.21
N ILE A 41 -18.31 4.72 -8.17
CA ILE A 41 -17.82 4.43 -6.81
C ILE A 41 -18.53 3.21 -6.24
N SER A 42 -19.84 3.03 -6.51
CA SER A 42 -20.54 1.80 -6.09
C SER A 42 -19.92 0.56 -6.70
N ASN A 43 -19.45 0.63 -7.95
CA ASN A 43 -18.75 -0.49 -8.57
C ASN A 43 -17.42 -0.77 -7.87
N ASP A 44 -16.60 0.26 -7.60
CA ASP A 44 -15.33 0.10 -6.90
C ASP A 44 -15.54 -0.48 -5.50
N LEU A 45 -16.52 0.04 -4.75
CA LEU A 45 -16.92 -0.47 -3.44
C LEU A 45 -17.36 -1.93 -3.48
N ARG A 46 -18.13 -2.34 -4.49
CA ARG A 46 -18.51 -3.76 -4.69
C ARG A 46 -17.29 -4.65 -4.92
N THR A 47 -16.23 -4.14 -5.55
CA THR A 47 -14.99 -4.93 -5.72
C THR A 47 -14.21 -5.13 -4.42
N ILE A 48 -14.44 -4.31 -3.39
CA ILE A 48 -13.79 -4.43 -2.08
C ILE A 48 -14.53 -5.43 -1.18
N GLN A 49 -15.85 -5.57 -1.33
CA GLN A 49 -16.67 -6.48 -0.53
C GLN A 49 -16.16 -7.93 -0.48
N PRO A 50 -15.82 -8.61 -1.61
CA PRO A 50 -15.34 -9.99 -1.56
C PRO A 50 -13.97 -10.11 -0.86
N VAL A 51 -13.12 -9.09 -0.96
CA VAL A 51 -11.82 -9.05 -0.29
C VAL A 51 -12.03 -8.95 1.23
N LEU A 52 -12.92 -8.06 1.69
CA LEU A 52 -13.27 -7.94 3.11
C LEU A 52 -13.92 -9.20 3.67
N GLN A 53 -14.78 -9.87 2.89
CA GLN A 53 -15.40 -11.14 3.28
C GLN A 53 -14.37 -12.24 3.45
N SER A 54 -13.47 -12.39 2.46
CA SER A 54 -12.40 -13.38 2.49
C SER A 54 -11.44 -13.14 3.63
N LEU A 55 -11.09 -11.87 3.89
CA LEU A 55 -10.26 -11.48 5.02
C LEU A 55 -10.93 -11.81 6.36
N ALA A 56 -12.22 -11.49 6.53
CA ALA A 56 -12.95 -11.83 7.76
C ALA A 56 -12.97 -13.35 8.00
N GLY A 57 -13.17 -14.15 6.94
CA GLY A 57 -13.11 -15.61 7.02
C GLY A 57 -11.72 -16.14 7.39
N ALA A 58 -10.67 -15.62 6.77
CA ALA A 58 -9.29 -15.98 7.08
C ALA A 58 -8.92 -15.66 8.55
N MET A 59 -9.40 -14.54 9.08
CA MET A 59 -9.15 -14.14 10.47
C MET A 59 -9.93 -14.96 11.49
N GLN A 60 -11.13 -15.42 11.16
CA GLN A 60 -11.94 -16.27 12.05
C GLN A 60 -11.40 -17.69 12.15
N ASN A 61 -10.77 -18.20 11.09
CA ASN A 61 -10.23 -19.56 11.04
C ASN A 61 -8.85 -19.69 11.70
N ASN A 62 -8.42 -18.72 12.52
CA ASN A 62 -7.11 -18.69 13.18
C ASN A 62 -5.94 -18.98 12.23
N SER A 63 -6.01 -18.47 10.98
CA SER A 63 -4.87 -18.39 10.09
C SER A 63 -3.84 -17.48 10.75
N SER A 64 -3.01 -18.04 11.62
CA SER A 64 -2.06 -17.35 12.51
C SER A 64 -0.94 -16.63 11.74
N GLN A 65 -1.08 -16.52 10.42
CA GLN A 65 -0.09 -16.12 9.44
C GLN A 65 -0.64 -15.04 8.51
N ILE A 66 -1.69 -14.30 8.91
CA ILE A 66 -1.89 -12.99 8.28
C ILE A 66 -0.74 -12.11 8.77
N VAL A 67 0.29 -12.10 7.93
CA VAL A 67 1.63 -11.58 8.16
C VAL A 67 1.66 -10.13 8.66
N LEU A 68 0.59 -9.36 8.49
CA LEU A 68 0.59 -7.89 8.55
C LEU A 68 -0.63 -7.35 9.29
N ASN A 69 -0.87 -7.87 10.50
CA ASN A 69 -2.05 -7.50 11.29
C ASN A 69 -2.18 -5.99 11.51
N GLU A 70 -1.09 -5.25 11.67
CA GLU A 70 -1.13 -3.80 11.89
C GLU A 70 -1.52 -3.01 10.64
N GLN A 71 -0.84 -3.26 9.51
CA GLN A 71 -1.13 -2.59 8.23
C GLN A 71 -2.54 -2.92 7.73
N ILE A 72 -2.97 -4.17 7.89
CA ILE A 72 -4.35 -4.59 7.55
C ILE A 72 -5.35 -3.94 8.47
N GLN A 73 -5.12 -3.95 9.78
CA GLN A 73 -6.02 -3.30 10.72
C GLN A 73 -6.12 -1.80 10.40
N PHE A 74 -5.02 -1.16 10.04
CA PHE A 74 -5.00 0.23 9.61
C PHE A 74 -5.80 0.43 8.31
N ALA A 75 -5.54 -0.36 7.27
CA ALA A 75 -6.24 -0.28 5.99
C ALA A 75 -7.75 -0.51 6.13
N VAL A 76 -8.17 -1.50 6.91
CA VAL A 76 -9.58 -1.76 7.22
C VAL A 76 -10.21 -0.59 7.99
N LYS A 77 -9.54 -0.09 9.04
CA LYS A 77 -10.02 1.08 9.81
C LYS A 77 -10.15 2.32 8.92
N ASN A 78 -9.20 2.55 8.02
CA ASN A 78 -9.22 3.69 7.13
C ASN A 78 -10.23 3.55 5.99
N CYS A 79 -10.42 2.34 5.47
CA CYS A 79 -11.50 2.04 4.55
C CYS A 79 -12.86 2.38 5.17
N LYS A 80 -13.12 1.95 6.42
CA LYS A 80 -14.34 2.31 7.16
C LYS A 80 -14.48 3.82 7.35
N LYS A 81 -13.42 4.49 7.81
CA LYS A 81 -13.42 5.94 8.02
C LYS A 81 -13.70 6.69 6.72
N GLY A 82 -13.04 6.31 5.63
CA GLY A 82 -13.24 6.88 4.30
C GLY A 82 -14.67 6.65 3.80
N CYS A 83 -15.19 5.43 3.90
CA CYS A 83 -16.57 5.12 3.50
C CYS A 83 -17.60 5.94 4.30
N ASN A 84 -17.44 6.03 5.63
CA ASN A 84 -18.33 6.84 6.46
C ASN A 84 -18.23 8.34 6.14
N ALA A 85 -17.02 8.86 5.93
CA ALA A 85 -16.81 10.26 5.58
C ALA A 85 -17.44 10.59 4.22
N PHE A 86 -17.25 9.72 3.22
CA PHE A 86 -17.84 9.88 1.91
C PHE A 86 -19.38 9.74 1.95
N GLN A 87 -19.91 8.83 2.76
CA GLN A 87 -21.36 8.72 2.98
C GLN A 87 -21.95 10.02 3.52
N LEU A 88 -21.32 10.63 4.53
CA LEU A 88 -21.77 11.91 5.08
C LEU A 88 -21.71 13.03 4.02
N GLN A 89 -20.71 13.03 3.14
CA GLN A 89 -20.64 13.96 2.02
C GLN A 89 -21.80 13.77 1.05
N VAL A 90 -22.07 12.52 0.66
CA VAL A 90 -23.19 12.16 -0.24
C VAL A 90 -24.54 12.56 0.37
N GLU A 91 -24.78 12.25 1.64
CA GLU A 91 -26.00 12.64 2.35
C GLU A 91 -26.15 14.16 2.45
N HIS A 92 -25.04 14.87 2.71
CA HIS A 92 -25.03 16.33 2.71
C HIS A 92 -25.36 16.92 1.34
N TRP A 93 -24.88 16.31 0.25
CA TRP A 93 -25.22 16.70 -1.12
C TRP A 93 -26.71 16.44 -1.42
N MET A 94 -27.29 15.38 -0.87
CA MET A 94 -28.68 14.96 -1.06
C MET A 94 -29.71 15.81 -0.28
N ARG A 95 -29.41 16.20 0.97
CA ARG A 95 -30.37 16.82 1.91
C ARG A 95 -30.92 18.19 1.48
N ARG A 96 -30.35 18.83 0.45
CA ARG A 96 -30.81 20.14 -0.06
C ARG A 96 -31.69 20.06 -1.33
N SER A 97 -32.04 18.87 -1.82
CA SER A 97 -32.67 18.70 -3.15
C SER A 97 -34.21 18.63 -3.16
N THR A 98 -34.91 19.07 -2.10
CA THR A 98 -36.31 18.69 -1.84
C THR A 98 -37.42 19.41 -2.63
N GLY A 99 -37.14 20.32 -3.56
CA GLY A 99 -38.19 21.20 -4.10
C GLY A 99 -38.22 21.46 -5.60
N ASP A 100 -37.09 21.48 -6.29
CA ASP A 100 -37.07 21.81 -7.73
C ASP A 100 -35.82 21.25 -8.40
N LYS A 101 -35.94 20.87 -9.66
CA LYS A 101 -34.96 20.13 -10.50
C LYS A 101 -33.64 20.88 -10.79
N MET A 102 -33.30 21.88 -9.98
CA MET A 102 -32.27 22.89 -10.23
C MET A 102 -31.13 22.87 -9.18
N PHE A 103 -31.16 21.97 -8.18
CA PHE A 103 -30.35 22.07 -6.94
C PHE A 103 -29.15 21.10 -6.78
N TRP A 104 -29.21 19.90 -7.36
CA TRP A 104 -28.11 18.93 -7.31
C TRP A 104 -26.86 19.41 -8.10
N VAL A 105 -27.16 20.26 -9.08
CA VAL A 105 -26.32 20.71 -10.21
C VAL A 105 -25.54 21.99 -9.89
N ASP A 106 -26.05 22.85 -9.01
CA ASP A 106 -25.47 24.19 -8.81
C ASP A 106 -24.35 24.22 -7.76
N ARG A 107 -23.89 23.06 -7.28
CA ARG A 107 -23.08 22.94 -6.06
C ARG A 107 -21.98 21.88 -6.08
N TRP A 108 -21.97 20.99 -7.07
CA TRP A 108 -20.68 20.46 -7.52
C TRP A 108 -19.71 21.61 -7.87
N LYS A 109 -20.24 22.84 -8.09
CA LYS A 109 -19.55 24.13 -8.08
C LYS A 109 -18.58 24.25 -6.89
N VAL A 110 -17.27 24.34 -7.09
CA VAL A 110 -16.51 24.61 -8.32
C VAL A 110 -15.90 23.29 -8.80
N ALA A 111 -16.39 22.82 -9.95
CA ALA A 111 -16.40 21.42 -10.41
C ALA A 111 -15.07 20.66 -10.41
N LEU A 112 -13.94 21.36 -10.33
CA LEU A 112 -12.63 20.75 -10.18
C LEU A 112 -12.51 19.99 -8.84
N PHE A 113 -12.91 20.60 -7.73
CA PHE A 113 -12.68 20.02 -6.40
C PHE A 113 -13.66 18.89 -6.06
N GLY A 114 -14.90 18.95 -6.55
CA GLY A 114 -15.85 17.84 -6.40
C GLY A 114 -15.39 16.60 -7.18
N LEU A 115 -14.90 16.80 -8.40
CA LEU A 115 -14.32 15.74 -9.22
C LEU A 115 -13.03 15.19 -8.58
N GLU A 116 -12.15 16.08 -8.13
CA GLU A 116 -10.90 15.71 -7.47
C GLU A 116 -11.18 14.86 -6.25
N ARG A 117 -12.09 15.26 -5.35
CA ARG A 117 -12.44 14.48 -4.16
C ARG A 117 -12.98 13.10 -4.48
N ILE A 118 -13.78 12.96 -5.54
CA ILE A 118 -14.26 11.65 -5.98
C ILE A 118 -13.08 10.81 -6.47
N ASN A 119 -12.20 11.38 -7.30
CA ASN A 119 -11.02 10.68 -7.79
C ASN A 119 -10.07 10.29 -6.66
N THR A 120 -9.83 11.20 -5.71
CA THR A 120 -9.03 10.95 -4.51
C THR A 120 -9.64 9.83 -3.67
N PHE A 121 -10.96 9.82 -3.48
CA PHE A 121 -11.64 8.74 -2.77
C PHE A 121 -11.53 7.41 -3.53
N LYS A 122 -11.66 7.41 -4.86
CA LYS A 122 -11.43 6.20 -5.69
C LYS A 122 -9.99 5.71 -5.57
N GLY A 123 -9.01 6.61 -5.55
CA GLY A 123 -7.61 6.29 -5.28
C GLY A 123 -7.41 5.68 -3.89
N GLN A 124 -8.05 6.23 -2.86
CA GLN A 124 -8.06 5.63 -1.52
C GLN A 124 -8.65 4.22 -1.53
N LEU A 125 -9.81 4.02 -2.19
CA LEU A 125 -10.44 2.72 -2.33
C LEU A 125 -9.53 1.73 -3.06
N SER A 126 -8.83 2.17 -4.11
CA SER A 126 -7.83 1.38 -4.84
C SER A 126 -6.71 0.94 -3.90
N ALA A 127 -6.09 1.87 -3.18
CA ALA A 127 -5.00 1.59 -2.24
C ALA A 127 -5.45 0.65 -1.10
N TYR A 128 -6.65 0.87 -0.52
CA TYR A 128 -7.20 -0.04 0.48
C TYR A 128 -7.42 -1.43 -0.10
N LYS A 129 -8.02 -1.54 -1.29
CA LYS A 129 -8.26 -2.82 -1.95
C LYS A 129 -6.96 -3.56 -2.22
N ALA A 130 -5.97 -2.88 -2.80
CA ALA A 130 -4.66 -3.42 -3.09
C ALA A 130 -3.99 -3.93 -1.81
N THR A 131 -4.02 -3.13 -0.74
CA THR A 131 -3.43 -3.49 0.56
C THR A 131 -4.05 -4.77 1.11
N LEU A 132 -5.38 -4.84 1.14
CA LEU A 132 -6.10 -6.01 1.64
C LEU A 132 -5.90 -7.24 0.74
N SER A 133 -5.83 -7.04 -0.58
CA SER A 133 -5.64 -8.11 -1.56
C SER A 133 -4.24 -8.71 -1.46
N VAL A 134 -3.19 -7.89 -1.43
CA VAL A 134 -1.80 -8.33 -1.27
C VAL A 134 -1.61 -9.07 0.04
N ALA A 135 -2.20 -8.57 1.12
CA ALA A 135 -2.11 -9.21 2.43
C ALA A 135 -2.77 -10.59 2.42
N LEU A 136 -3.98 -10.69 1.87
CA LEU A 136 -4.73 -11.93 1.79
C LEU A 136 -4.05 -12.93 0.85
N SER A 137 -3.60 -12.51 -0.33
CA SER A 137 -2.93 -13.37 -1.31
C SER A 137 -1.63 -13.91 -0.75
N THR A 138 -0.82 -13.04 -0.13
CA THR A 138 0.46 -13.43 0.48
C THR A 138 0.25 -14.43 1.61
N ALA A 139 -0.68 -14.15 2.54
CA ALA A 139 -1.00 -15.09 3.61
C ALA A 139 -1.47 -16.44 3.08
N THR A 140 -2.33 -16.44 2.05
CA THR A 140 -2.85 -17.66 1.43
C THR A 140 -1.73 -18.45 0.76
N ILE A 141 -0.86 -17.78 0.00
CA ILE A 141 0.25 -18.41 -0.73
C ILE A 141 1.28 -18.97 0.24
N ILE A 142 1.67 -18.23 1.28
CA ILE A 142 2.60 -18.71 2.31
C ILE A 142 2.01 -19.93 3.04
N THR A 143 0.73 -19.85 3.44
CA THR A 143 0.06 -20.98 4.11
C THR A 143 0.04 -22.22 3.22
N THR A 144 -0.25 -22.04 1.93
CA THR A 144 -0.31 -23.13 0.95
C THR A 144 1.08 -23.69 0.67
N ALA A 145 2.09 -22.84 0.51
CA ALA A 145 3.49 -23.21 0.29
C ALA A 145 4.09 -24.04 1.45
N ARG A 146 3.56 -23.89 2.66
CA ARG A 146 3.95 -24.64 3.86
C ARG A 146 3.28 -26.01 3.98
N GLN A 147 2.30 -26.35 3.12
CA GLN A 147 1.67 -27.66 3.14
C GLN A 147 2.67 -28.75 2.72
N GLU A 148 2.82 -29.79 3.54
CA GLU A 148 3.82 -30.86 3.35
C GLU A 148 3.65 -31.62 2.03
N ASN A 149 2.42 -31.72 1.52
CA ASN A 149 2.10 -32.45 0.30
C ASN A 149 2.32 -31.64 -0.99
N LEU A 150 2.75 -30.38 -0.88
CA LEU A 150 2.90 -29.51 -2.03
C LEU A 150 4.28 -29.72 -2.70
N MET A 151 4.27 -30.02 -4.00
CA MET A 151 5.50 -30.26 -4.76
C MET A 151 6.42 -29.03 -4.74
N LYS A 152 7.72 -29.23 -4.52
CA LYS A 152 8.72 -28.13 -4.43
C LYS A 152 8.67 -27.18 -5.63
N GLU A 153 8.53 -27.69 -6.85
CA GLU A 153 8.45 -26.86 -8.07
C GLU A 153 7.19 -25.98 -8.08
N LEU A 154 6.04 -26.52 -7.64
CA LEU A 154 4.80 -25.77 -7.52
C LEU A 154 4.91 -24.71 -6.40
N ARG A 155 5.57 -25.05 -5.29
CA ARG A 155 5.85 -24.11 -4.19
C ARG A 155 6.64 -22.91 -4.69
N ASP A 156 7.75 -23.18 -5.38
CA ASP A 156 8.64 -22.14 -5.89
C ASP A 156 7.94 -21.28 -6.95
N MET A 157 7.13 -21.89 -7.82
CA MET A 157 6.33 -21.16 -8.81
C MET A 157 5.34 -20.21 -8.15
N MET A 158 4.57 -20.68 -7.16
CA MET A 158 3.57 -19.85 -6.46
C MET A 158 4.22 -18.67 -5.73
N LEU A 159 5.34 -18.90 -5.04
CA LEU A 159 6.07 -17.86 -4.32
C LEU A 159 6.66 -16.84 -5.31
N ARG A 160 7.31 -17.28 -6.40
CA ARG A 160 7.83 -16.38 -7.45
C ARG A 160 6.73 -15.55 -8.10
N GLN A 161 5.58 -16.15 -8.38
CA GLN A 161 4.44 -15.42 -8.95
C GLN A 161 3.93 -14.37 -7.97
N ASN A 162 3.86 -14.69 -6.67
CA ASN A 162 3.49 -13.71 -5.66
C ASN A 162 4.49 -12.55 -5.60
N GLU A 163 5.79 -12.81 -5.68
CA GLU A 163 6.81 -11.75 -5.75
C GLU A 163 6.59 -10.80 -6.94
N VAL A 164 6.29 -11.34 -8.12
CA VAL A 164 6.01 -10.54 -9.32
C VAL A 164 4.81 -9.64 -9.10
N VAL A 165 3.70 -10.20 -8.61
CA VAL A 165 2.46 -9.44 -8.32
C VAL A 165 2.73 -8.36 -7.27
N ILE A 166 3.47 -8.66 -6.20
CA ILE A 166 3.80 -7.67 -5.17
C ILE A 166 4.67 -6.55 -5.75
N ARG A 167 5.68 -6.86 -6.57
CA ARG A 167 6.53 -5.84 -7.22
C ARG A 167 5.73 -4.95 -8.16
N GLU A 168 4.79 -5.52 -8.92
CA GLU A 168 3.87 -4.74 -9.76
C GLU A 168 3.03 -3.77 -8.93
N GLN A 169 2.55 -4.20 -7.75
CA GLN A 169 1.81 -3.33 -6.83
C GLN A 169 2.68 -2.22 -6.24
N VAL A 170 3.97 -2.46 -5.96
CA VAL A 170 4.91 -1.41 -5.54
C VAL A 170 5.05 -0.35 -6.63
N VAL A 171 5.31 -0.78 -7.87
CA VAL A 171 5.46 0.14 -9.01
C VAL A 171 4.19 0.96 -9.22
N GLN A 172 3.02 0.34 -9.08
CA GLN A 172 1.75 1.04 -9.16
C GLN A 172 1.56 2.05 -8.02
N ALA A 173 1.86 1.67 -6.78
CA ALA A 173 1.77 2.57 -5.62
C ALA A 173 2.70 3.78 -5.76
N ASP A 174 3.92 3.58 -6.29
CA ASP A 174 4.87 4.65 -6.56
C ASP A 174 4.38 5.58 -7.66
N ALA A 175 3.78 5.04 -8.73
CA ALA A 175 3.18 5.84 -9.79
C ALA A 175 2.01 6.69 -9.26
N GLU A 176 1.13 6.11 -8.47
CA GLU A 176 0.01 6.83 -7.84
C GLU A 176 0.51 7.90 -6.84
N ALA A 177 1.55 7.60 -6.05
CA ALA A 177 2.15 8.57 -5.12
C ALA A 177 2.76 9.78 -5.85
N ASN A 178 3.44 9.54 -6.97
CA ASN A 178 3.98 10.61 -7.81
C ASN A 178 2.87 11.46 -8.46
N GLU A 179 1.76 10.84 -8.87
CA GLU A 179 0.60 11.56 -9.40
C GLU A 179 -0.04 12.44 -8.32
N ILE A 180 -0.24 11.92 -7.10
CA ILE A 180 -0.75 12.70 -5.96
C ILE A 180 0.15 13.91 -5.68
N GLN A 181 1.47 13.71 -5.68
CA GLN A 181 2.45 14.77 -5.44
C GLN A 181 2.37 15.86 -6.52
N SER A 182 2.26 15.46 -7.80
CA SER A 182 2.08 16.39 -8.92
C SER A 182 0.77 17.19 -8.77
N THR A 183 -0.32 16.54 -8.37
CA THR A 183 -1.60 17.22 -8.11
C THR A 183 -1.50 18.23 -6.96
N ILE A 184 -0.82 17.87 -5.86
CA ILE A 184 -0.57 18.79 -4.75
C ILE A 184 0.21 20.02 -5.22
N GLU A 185 1.26 19.84 -6.02
CA GLU A 185 2.08 20.94 -6.56
C GLU A 185 1.28 21.84 -7.49
N GLN A 186 0.46 21.28 -8.39
CA GLN A 186 -0.39 22.05 -9.29
C GLN A 186 -1.44 22.88 -8.53
N LEU A 187 -2.08 22.30 -7.51
CA LEU A 187 -3.03 23.00 -6.64
C LEU A 187 -2.37 24.09 -5.78
N THR A 188 -1.06 23.97 -5.52
CA THR A 188 -0.26 24.96 -4.81
C THR A 188 0.15 26.12 -5.74
N VAL A 189 0.60 25.84 -6.96
CA VAL A 189 1.12 26.82 -7.93
C VAL A 189 0.02 27.57 -8.69
N GLY A 190 -1.14 26.95 -8.90
CA GLY A 190 -2.31 27.56 -9.57
C GLY A 190 -2.79 28.89 -8.95
N THR A 191 -2.34 29.20 -7.73
CA THR A 191 -2.51 30.46 -7.02
C THR A 191 -1.91 31.69 -7.75
N SER A 192 -0.93 31.49 -8.65
CA SER A 192 -0.12 32.60 -9.19
C SER A 192 -0.67 33.21 -10.48
N SER A 193 -1.47 32.49 -11.29
CA SER A 193 -1.69 32.87 -12.70
C SER A 193 -3.15 33.10 -13.12
N LYS A 194 -4.17 32.79 -12.31
CA LYS A 194 -5.59 32.88 -12.78
C LYS A 194 -6.61 33.47 -11.82
N LEU A 195 -6.20 34.27 -10.82
CA LEU A 195 -7.15 35.04 -10.00
C LEU A 195 -7.10 36.55 -10.31
N SER A 196 -7.44 36.89 -11.55
CA SER A 196 -8.15 38.13 -11.82
C SER A 196 -9.41 37.74 -12.58
N LEU A 197 -10.49 37.49 -11.84
CA LEU A 197 -11.86 37.89 -12.16
C LEU A 197 -12.86 37.13 -11.27
N LYS A 198 -13.63 37.94 -10.52
CA LYS A 198 -14.86 37.66 -9.76
C LYS A 198 -14.69 37.00 -8.39
N ALA A 199 -14.59 37.91 -7.41
CA ALA A 199 -14.92 37.71 -6.01
C ALA A 199 -16.36 37.21 -5.84
N GLN A 200 -16.54 35.88 -5.78
CA GLN A 200 -17.56 35.26 -4.96
C GLN A 200 -16.82 34.41 -3.92
N SER A 201 -16.73 35.00 -2.72
CA SER A 201 -16.17 34.49 -1.46
C SER A 201 -14.85 33.68 -1.58
N SER A 202 -13.72 34.39 -1.45
CA SER A 202 -12.39 33.78 -1.30
C SER A 202 -12.34 32.72 -0.18
N ALA A 203 -13.18 32.84 0.86
CA ALA A 203 -13.23 31.93 1.98
C ALA A 203 -13.81 30.54 1.63
N GLU A 204 -14.87 30.44 0.82
CA GLU A 204 -15.45 29.13 0.45
C GLU A 204 -14.53 28.35 -0.51
N LEU A 205 -13.83 29.06 -1.39
CA LEU A 205 -12.84 28.46 -2.29
C LEU A 205 -11.64 27.90 -1.52
N GLU A 206 -11.10 28.68 -0.58
CA GLU A 206 -9.99 28.23 0.29
C GLU A 206 -10.39 27.05 1.17
N HIS A 207 -11.61 27.06 1.72
CA HIS A 207 -12.13 25.92 2.48
C HIS A 207 -12.24 24.65 1.61
N SER A 208 -12.79 24.76 0.40
CA SER A 208 -12.89 23.62 -0.52
C SER A 208 -11.52 23.08 -0.92
N ARG A 209 -10.51 23.95 -1.06
CA ARG A 209 -9.13 23.56 -1.37
C ARG A 209 -8.48 22.82 -0.20
N GLN A 210 -8.65 23.33 1.02
CA GLN A 210 -8.13 22.69 2.23
C GLN A 210 -8.68 21.27 2.42
N GLU A 211 -9.97 21.07 2.13
CA GLU A 211 -10.58 19.74 2.16
C GLU A 211 -9.95 18.77 1.15
N VAL A 212 -9.62 19.24 -0.06
CA VAL A 212 -8.97 18.41 -1.09
C VAL A 212 -7.55 18.05 -0.67
N PHE A 213 -6.77 18.98 -0.11
CA PHE A 213 -5.45 18.65 0.42
C PHE A 213 -5.50 17.62 1.55
N GLN A 214 -6.51 17.72 2.42
CA GLN A 214 -6.70 16.72 3.47
C GLN A 214 -7.03 15.34 2.90
N GLU A 215 -7.85 15.28 1.85
CA GLU A 215 -8.22 14.02 1.19
C GLU A 215 -7.04 13.41 0.40
N LEU A 216 -6.23 14.25 -0.26
CA LEU A 216 -5.01 13.84 -0.95
C LEU A 216 -3.97 13.31 0.04
N GLY A 217 -3.81 13.97 1.19
CA GLY A 217 -2.96 13.46 2.28
C GLY A 217 -3.42 12.08 2.77
N ARG A 218 -4.72 11.88 2.93
CA ARG A 218 -5.27 10.54 3.26
C ARG A 218 -5.03 9.50 2.16
N GLN A 219 -5.06 9.88 0.88
CA GLN A 219 -4.72 8.99 -0.22
C GLN A 219 -3.22 8.64 -0.21
N GLN A 220 -2.36 9.62 0.07
CA GLN A 220 -0.92 9.41 0.19
C GLN A 220 -0.59 8.49 1.36
N ASP A 221 -1.22 8.68 2.53
CA ASP A 221 -1.11 7.77 3.66
C ASP A 221 -1.53 6.34 3.29
N ALA A 222 -2.64 6.19 2.56
CA ALA A 222 -3.12 4.87 2.11
C ALA A 222 -2.11 4.20 1.16
N ASN A 223 -1.50 4.95 0.25
CA ASN A 223 -0.47 4.45 -0.67
C ASN A 223 0.85 4.11 0.05
N ASN A 224 1.26 4.90 1.04
CA ASN A 224 2.44 4.61 1.85
C ASN A 224 2.28 3.27 2.59
N ILE A 225 1.10 3.01 3.13
CA ILE A 225 0.81 1.75 3.82
C ILE A 225 0.75 0.57 2.86
N LEU A 226 0.22 0.77 1.66
CA LEU A 226 0.32 -0.24 0.59
C LEU A 226 1.79 -0.58 0.30
N ARG A 227 2.64 0.44 0.14
CA ARG A 227 4.08 0.25 -0.11
C ARG A 227 4.77 -0.50 1.02
N GLU A 228 4.60 -0.07 2.27
CA GLU A 228 5.16 -0.74 3.45
C GLU A 228 4.68 -2.21 3.55
N LEU A 229 3.39 -2.45 3.30
CA LEU A 229 2.83 -3.79 3.27
C LEU A 229 3.45 -4.64 2.16
N CYS A 230 3.59 -4.09 0.95
CA CYS A 230 4.22 -4.77 -0.18
C CYS A 230 5.68 -5.11 0.10
N GLU A 231 6.46 -4.19 0.70
CA GLU A 231 7.86 -4.44 1.07
C GLU A 231 8.00 -5.59 2.06
N GLU A 232 7.17 -5.63 3.10
CA GLU A 232 7.21 -6.73 4.05
C GLU A 232 6.66 -8.03 3.45
N ALA A 233 5.55 -7.98 2.70
CA ALA A 233 4.99 -9.13 2.00
C ALA A 233 5.98 -9.75 1.01
N LEU A 234 6.72 -8.91 0.28
CA LEU A 234 7.78 -9.34 -0.63
C LEU A 234 8.88 -10.04 0.18
N SER A 235 9.33 -9.39 1.24
CA SER A 235 10.41 -9.92 2.06
C SER A 235 10.06 -11.27 2.70
N GLN A 236 8.83 -11.45 3.14
CA GLN A 236 8.37 -12.74 3.65
C GLN A 236 8.18 -13.79 2.57
N THR A 237 7.65 -13.41 1.41
CA THR A 237 7.52 -14.33 0.26
C THR A 237 8.88 -14.83 -0.18
N VAL A 238 9.87 -13.94 -0.28
CA VAL A 238 11.25 -14.32 -0.63
C VAL A 238 11.84 -15.17 0.48
N HIS A 239 11.66 -14.82 1.76
CA HIS A 239 12.14 -15.64 2.88
C HIS A 239 11.55 -17.05 2.85
N GLU A 240 10.25 -17.21 2.59
CA GLU A 240 9.62 -18.52 2.49
C GLU A 240 10.12 -19.37 1.33
N ARG A 241 10.59 -18.72 0.26
CA ARG A 241 11.13 -19.39 -0.92
C ARG A 241 12.61 -19.74 -0.76
N THR A 242 13.37 -18.87 -0.12
CA THR A 242 14.84 -18.90 -0.10
C THR A 242 15.43 -19.39 1.22
N GLY A 243 14.65 -19.28 2.30
CA GLY A 243 15.13 -19.45 3.67
C GLY A 243 16.05 -18.33 4.17
N GLN A 244 16.32 -17.27 3.38
CA GLN A 244 17.30 -16.23 3.73
C GLN A 244 16.78 -14.81 3.49
N LYS A 245 16.86 -13.99 4.54
CA LYS A 245 16.58 -12.55 4.54
C LYS A 245 17.82 -11.82 5.03
N ILE A 246 18.50 -11.10 4.13
CA ILE A 246 19.71 -10.33 4.41
C ILE A 246 19.37 -8.86 4.23
N LYS A 247 19.34 -8.11 5.33
CA LYS A 247 19.06 -6.66 5.32
C LYS A 247 20.09 -5.91 6.14
N GLY A 248 20.34 -4.66 5.76
CA GLY A 248 21.18 -3.75 6.55
C GLY A 248 22.63 -4.19 6.63
N VAL A 249 23.24 -4.48 5.49
CA VAL A 249 24.66 -4.83 5.43
C VAL A 249 25.44 -3.52 5.31
N TYR A 250 26.01 -3.07 6.43
CA TYR A 250 26.77 -1.83 6.51
C TYR A 250 28.26 -2.10 6.69
N ALA A 251 29.08 -1.49 5.84
CA ALA A 251 30.53 -1.42 6.02
C ALA A 251 30.92 0.07 6.16
N THR A 252 31.50 0.43 7.31
CA THR A 252 31.89 1.82 7.61
C THR A 252 33.32 1.91 8.13
N ASN A 253 33.94 3.09 8.05
CA ASN A 253 35.27 3.35 8.63
C ASN A 253 36.38 2.41 8.12
N ASN A 254 36.54 2.30 6.79
CA ASN A 254 37.54 1.45 6.16
C ASN A 254 37.41 -0.01 6.65
N SER A 255 36.20 -0.57 6.56
CA SER A 255 35.90 -1.96 6.95
C SER A 255 35.32 -2.76 5.79
N SER A 256 35.19 -4.08 5.99
CA SER A 256 34.59 -4.97 5.01
C SER A 256 33.46 -5.77 5.65
N ALA A 257 32.33 -5.88 4.96
CA ALA A 257 31.18 -6.68 5.35
C ALA A 257 30.83 -7.70 4.26
N LEU A 258 30.59 -8.94 4.67
CA LEU A 258 30.23 -10.05 3.80
C LEU A 258 28.99 -10.75 4.37
N ALA A 259 27.96 -10.90 3.55
CA ALA A 259 26.71 -11.54 3.95
C ALA A 259 26.17 -12.47 2.86
N GLY A 260 25.73 -13.67 3.23
CA GLY A 260 25.12 -14.63 2.29
C GLY A 260 25.87 -15.95 2.20
N PHE A 261 25.78 -16.59 1.05
CA PHE A 261 26.39 -17.90 0.82
C PHE A 261 27.82 -17.70 0.30
N ILE A 262 28.80 -17.86 1.20
CA ILE A 262 30.21 -17.62 0.90
C ILE A 262 30.97 -18.94 0.79
N ASN A 263 31.76 -19.08 -0.28
CA ASN A 263 32.62 -20.24 -0.53
C ASN A 263 31.85 -21.58 -0.55
N THR A 264 30.69 -21.62 -1.22
CA THR A 264 29.89 -22.85 -1.36
C THR A 264 30.53 -23.82 -2.35
N SER A 265 30.55 -25.12 -1.99
CA SER A 265 31.38 -26.14 -2.65
C SER A 265 30.70 -26.94 -3.76
N GLU A 266 29.40 -26.78 -4.02
CA GLU A 266 28.70 -27.63 -5.00
C GLU A 266 27.66 -26.90 -5.88
N GLN A 267 27.15 -27.67 -6.84
CA GLN A 267 26.05 -27.42 -7.79
C GLN A 267 24.72 -27.09 -7.10
N GLU A 268 24.72 -26.10 -6.19
CA GLU A 268 23.50 -25.59 -5.58
C GLU A 268 22.73 -24.81 -6.64
N SER A 269 21.75 -25.51 -7.20
CA SER A 269 20.62 -25.00 -7.95
C SER A 269 20.21 -23.62 -7.44
N ARG A 270 20.42 -22.57 -8.25
CA ARG A 270 19.90 -21.21 -8.11
C ARG A 270 19.55 -20.83 -6.65
N ILE A 271 20.58 -20.61 -5.85
CA ILE A 271 20.43 -19.93 -4.57
C ILE A 271 19.92 -18.52 -4.87
N ASP A 272 18.78 -18.21 -4.32
CA ASP A 272 18.10 -16.95 -4.50
C ASP A 272 17.96 -16.37 -3.10
N GLN A 273 18.16 -15.07 -2.90
CA GLN A 273 18.28 -14.45 -1.58
C GLN A 273 17.55 -13.10 -1.59
N ASP A 274 16.85 -12.77 -0.50
CA ASP A 274 16.35 -11.40 -0.29
C ASP A 274 17.49 -10.54 0.26
N ILE A 275 18.00 -9.61 -0.55
CA ILE A 275 19.10 -8.72 -0.17
C ILE A 275 18.68 -7.27 -0.37
N SER A 276 18.58 -6.51 0.72
CA SER A 276 18.32 -5.07 0.67
C SER A 276 19.24 -4.29 1.61
N ASP A 277 19.34 -2.97 1.39
CA ASP A 277 20.06 -2.03 2.27
C ASP A 277 21.53 -2.39 2.49
N VAL A 278 22.24 -2.65 1.39
CA VAL A 278 23.70 -2.88 1.37
C VAL A 278 24.39 -1.55 1.13
N VAL A 279 25.14 -1.08 2.12
CA VAL A 279 25.78 0.24 2.11
C VAL A 279 27.24 0.11 2.53
N ALA A 280 28.13 0.79 1.79
CA ALA A 280 29.52 0.95 2.16
C ALA A 280 29.92 2.43 2.09
N ASP A 281 30.60 2.94 3.12
CA ASP A 281 31.13 4.30 3.18
C ASP A 281 32.64 4.32 3.48
N ASN A 282 33.31 5.47 3.34
CA ASN A 282 34.69 5.69 3.79
C ASN A 282 35.67 4.53 3.45
N TRP A 283 35.89 4.27 2.17
CA TRP A 283 36.80 3.21 1.69
C TRP A 283 36.43 1.78 2.16
N SER A 284 35.19 1.57 2.59
CA SER A 284 34.69 0.27 2.98
C SER A 284 34.16 -0.55 1.79
N LEU A 285 34.04 -1.86 2.00
CA LEU A 285 33.50 -2.80 1.01
C LEU A 285 32.37 -3.63 1.63
N ALA A 286 31.18 -3.58 1.03
CA ALA A 286 30.06 -4.42 1.43
C ALA A 286 29.68 -5.35 0.27
N VAL A 287 29.67 -6.65 0.54
CA VAL A 287 29.26 -7.68 -0.42
C VAL A 287 28.17 -8.53 0.20
N ALA A 288 27.04 -8.62 -0.48
CA ALA A 288 25.93 -9.47 -0.09
C ALA A 288 25.50 -10.33 -1.28
N GLY A 289 25.42 -11.65 -1.11
CA GLY A 289 25.04 -12.55 -2.19
C GLY A 289 25.61 -13.96 -2.08
N VAL A 290 25.58 -14.65 -3.22
CA VAL A 290 26.23 -15.94 -3.42
C VAL A 290 27.60 -15.67 -4.01
N VAL A 291 28.65 -15.89 -3.22
CA VAL A 291 30.01 -15.62 -3.67
C VAL A 291 30.87 -16.86 -3.56
N LYS A 292 31.57 -17.17 -4.67
CA LYS A 292 32.49 -18.30 -4.78
C LYS A 292 33.92 -17.79 -4.79
N ASN A 293 34.83 -18.57 -4.22
CA ASN A 293 36.27 -18.33 -4.27
C ASN A 293 36.69 -16.97 -3.69
N ILE A 294 36.08 -16.54 -2.58
CA ILE A 294 36.59 -15.40 -1.81
C ILE A 294 37.79 -15.87 -1.00
N ASP A 295 38.94 -15.21 -1.21
CA ASP A 295 40.00 -15.14 -0.22
C ASP A 295 39.73 -13.95 0.71
N PHE A 296 39.52 -14.21 2.00
CA PHE A 296 39.26 -13.18 3.00
C PHE A 296 40.42 -12.19 3.17
N LYS A 297 41.61 -12.51 2.64
CA LYS A 297 42.76 -11.60 2.62
C LYS A 297 42.59 -10.42 1.66
N ASP A 298 41.82 -10.59 0.59
CA ASP A 298 41.53 -9.54 -0.39
C ASP A 298 40.51 -8.52 0.13
N PHE A 299 39.82 -8.86 1.23
CA PHE A 299 38.84 -8.01 1.91
C PHE A 299 39.44 -7.26 3.11
N ALA A 300 40.74 -7.38 3.37
CA ALA A 300 41.38 -6.58 4.40
C ALA A 300 41.41 -5.10 3.95
N PRO A 301 40.94 -4.16 4.77
CA PRO A 301 41.04 -2.75 4.43
C PRO A 301 42.49 -2.37 4.18
N CYS A 302 42.74 -1.62 3.11
CA CYS A 302 44.08 -1.13 2.78
C CYS A 302 44.64 -0.44 4.03
N ALA A 303 45.72 -0.97 4.58
CA ALA A 303 46.45 -0.31 5.66
C ALA A 303 46.87 1.07 5.14
N PRO A 304 46.54 2.16 5.85
CA PRO A 304 46.95 3.49 5.42
C PRO A 304 48.48 3.56 5.43
N GLY A 305 49.06 3.66 4.24
CA GLY A 305 50.44 4.08 4.01
C GLY A 305 51.54 3.24 4.65
N ARG A 306 52.06 2.24 3.92
CA ARG A 306 53.52 2.18 3.78
C ARG A 306 53.92 3.22 2.73
N SER A 307 54.04 4.47 3.16
CA SER A 307 54.99 5.39 2.53
C SER A 307 56.38 4.84 2.83
N GLY A 308 56.87 3.97 1.94
CA GLY A 308 58.25 3.56 1.89
C GLY A 308 59.12 4.74 1.47
N ILE A 309 60.14 4.98 2.29
CA ILE A 309 61.29 5.89 2.15
C ILE A 309 61.86 5.89 0.74
#